data_AF-A0A367JYB9-F1
#
_entry.id   AF-A0A367JYB9-F1
#
_cell.length_a   1.000
_cell.length_b   1.000
_cell.length_c   1.000
_cell.angle_alpha   90.00
_cell.angle_beta   90.00
_cell.angle_gamma   90.00
#
_symmetry.space_group_name_H-M   'P 1'
#
loop_
_entity.id
_entity.type
_entity.pdbx_description
1 polymer ?
#
loop_
_entity_poly.entity_id
_entity_poly.type
_entity_poly.pdbx_seq_one_letter_code
_entity_poly.pdbx_strand_id
1 'polypeptide(L)' 'MTAMDDWISGAPITAPIPRSLYFLAAYFSITIGLFAAGTFIIQEKKTPIIQQLQSAIIASVLLGFGAIFASNAAGVYL' A
#
# COMPACT_ATOMS: atom_id res chain seq x y z
N MET A 1 33.72 1.06 23.05
CA MET A 1 32.37 0.51 22.85
C MET A 1 32.51 -0.59 21.81
N THR A 2 32.12 -1.81 22.15
CA THR A 2 32.16 -2.95 21.24
C THR A 2 30.82 -3.11 20.55
N ALA A 3 30.79 -3.79 19.39
CA ALA A 3 29.53 -4.11 18.70
C ALA A 3 28.54 -4.90 19.58
N MET A 4 29.05 -5.64 20.58
CA MET A 4 28.21 -6.37 21.54
C MET A 4 27.54 -5.44 22.55
N ASP A 5 28.25 -4.39 23.00
CA ASP A 5 27.67 -3.37 23.90
C ASP A 5 26.55 -2.61 23.17
N ASP A 6 26.76 -2.28 21.90
CA ASP A 6 25.77 -1.60 21.05
C ASP A 6 24.54 -2.49 20.81
N TRP A 7 24.74 -3.78 20.54
CA TRP A 7 23.66 -4.76 20.36
C TRP A 7 22.78 -4.91 21.61
N ILE A 8 23.40 -4.98 22.80
CA ILE A 8 22.67 -5.11 24.07
C ILE A 8 21.89 -3.84 24.41
N SER A 9 22.42 -2.66 24.04
CA SER A 9 21.77 -1.37 24.29
C SER A 9 20.71 -0.99 23.25
N GLY A 10 20.61 -1.73 22.14
CA GLY A 10 19.68 -1.46 21.05
C GLY A 10 18.21 -1.75 21.38
N ALA A 11 17.30 -0.95 20.82
CA ALA A 11 15.86 -1.20 20.91
C ALA A 11 15.42 -2.25 19.85
N PRO A 12 14.50 -3.16 20.18
CA PRO A 12 13.94 -4.09 19.21
C PRO A 12 13.24 -3.36 18.05
N ILE A 13 13.47 -3.83 16.82
CA ILE A 13 12.76 -3.31 15.63
C ILE A 13 11.33 -3.86 15.66
N THR A 14 10.37 -2.98 15.85
CA THR A 14 8.94 -3.30 15.74
C THR A 14 8.44 -3.01 14.33
N ALA A 15 7.52 -3.85 13.83
CA ALA A 15 6.87 -3.59 12.56
C ALA A 15 6.08 -2.26 12.64
N PRO A 16 6.24 -1.35 11.66
CA PRO A 16 5.48 -0.09 11.62
C PRO A 16 3.97 -0.31 11.56
N ILE A 17 3.54 -1.43 10.98
CA ILE A 17 2.15 -1.85 10.88
C ILE A 17 2.02 -3.23 11.55
N PRO A 18 1.12 -3.41 12.52
CA PRO A 18 0.86 -4.72 13.11
C PRO A 18 0.44 -5.75 12.07
N ARG A 19 1.00 -6.95 12.17
CA ARG A 19 0.74 -8.05 11.23
C ARG A 19 -0.74 -8.42 11.11
N SER A 20 -1.49 -8.30 12.20
CA SER A 20 -2.93 -8.53 12.26
C SER A 20 -3.75 -7.55 11.40
N LEU A 21 -3.17 -6.42 11.00
CA LEU A 21 -3.85 -5.38 10.21
C LEU A 21 -3.56 -5.47 8.71
N TYR A 22 -2.63 -6.31 8.26
CA TYR A 22 -2.29 -6.42 6.83
C TYR A 22 -3.48 -6.81 5.97
N PHE A 23 -4.29 -7.76 6.42
CA PHE A 23 -5.51 -8.14 5.69
C PHE A 23 -6.47 -6.95 5.54
N LEU A 24 -6.67 -6.17 6.61
CA LEU A 24 -7.57 -5.03 6.60
C LEU A 24 -7.05 -3.92 5.70
N ALA A 25 -5.74 -3.63 5.75
CA ALA A 25 -5.09 -2.67 4.88
C ALA A 25 -5.19 -3.11 3.41
N ALA A 26 -4.94 -4.39 3.10
CA ALA A 26 -5.10 -4.95 1.77
C ALA A 26 -6.52 -4.79 1.25
N TYR A 27 -7.52 -5.17 2.06
CA TYR A 27 -8.93 -5.08 1.71
C TYR A 27 -9.31 -3.65 1.32
N PHE A 28 -9.05 -2.66 2.18
CA PHE A 28 -9.42 -1.28 1.88
C PHE A 28 -8.64 -0.69 0.70
N SER A 29 -7.33 -0.88 0.65
CA SER A 29 -6.51 -0.36 -0.44
C SER A 29 -6.91 -0.95 -1.80
N ILE A 30 -7.20 -2.25 -1.87
CA ILE A 30 -7.62 -2.90 -3.11
C ILE A 30 -9.04 -2.46 -3.50
N THR A 31 -10.00 -2.45 -2.58
CA THR A 31 -11.37 -2.05 -2.90
C THR A 31 -11.45 -0.61 -3.37
N ILE A 32 -10.81 0.33 -2.67
CA ILE A 32 -10.81 1.75 -3.05
C ILE A 32 -9.97 1.94 -4.33
N GLY A 33 -8.85 1.23 -4.47
CA GLY A 33 -8.01 1.26 -5.67
C GLY A 33 -8.73 0.76 -6.92
N LEU A 34 -9.50 -0.33 -6.81
CA LEU A 34 -10.33 -0.86 -7.89
C LEU A 34 -11.44 0.11 -8.28
N PHE A 35 -12.08 0.74 -7.29
CA PHE A 35 -13.07 1.78 -7.56
C PHE A 35 -12.44 2.96 -8.32
N ALA A 36 -11.30 3.47 -7.86
CA ALA A 36 -10.56 4.54 -8.52
C ALA A 36 -10.13 4.14 -9.95
N ALA A 37 -9.62 2.93 -10.15
CA ALA A 37 -9.26 2.40 -11.47
C ALA A 37 -10.49 2.33 -12.40
N GLY A 38 -11.63 1.84 -11.89
CA GLY A 38 -12.89 1.84 -12.63
C GLY A 38 -13.29 3.25 -13.06
N THR A 39 -13.20 4.23 -12.16
CA THR A 39 -13.48 5.64 -12.50
C THR A 39 -12.51 6.23 -13.50
N PHE A 40 -11.26 5.76 -13.57
CA PHE A 40 -10.31 6.18 -14.60
C PHE A 40 -10.67 5.56 -15.97
N ILE A 41 -11.00 4.27 -16.00
CA ILE A 41 -11.29 3.52 -17.24
C ILE A 41 -12.49 4.08 -17.98
N ILE A 42 -13.53 4.53 -17.27
CA ILE A 42 -14.76 5.05 -17.89
C ILE A 42 -14.66 6.49 -18.38
N GLN A 43 -13.51 7.15 -18.23
CA GLN A 43 -13.34 8.55 -18.66
C GLN A 43 -13.27 8.66 -20.19
N GLU A 44 -13.87 9.71 -20.74
CA GLU A 44 -13.98 9.92 -22.18
C GLU A 44 -12.97 10.95 -22.69
N LYS A 45 -12.88 11.11 -24.02
CA LYS A 45 -11.99 12.09 -24.69
C LYS A 45 -12.15 13.54 -24.21
N LYS A 46 -13.32 13.91 -23.68
CA LYS A 46 -13.60 15.26 -23.18
C LYS A 46 -13.29 15.44 -21.69
N THR A 47 -12.94 14.37 -20.97
CA THR A 47 -12.57 14.46 -19.56
C THR A 47 -11.25 15.21 -19.42
N PRO A 48 -11.16 16.27 -18.59
CA PRO A 48 -9.94 17.04 -18.40
C PRO A 48 -8.76 16.16 -18.01
N ILE A 49 -7.59 16.37 -18.64
CA ILE A 49 -6.37 15.57 -18.41
C ILE A 49 -5.98 15.52 -16.92
N ILE A 50 -6.23 16.61 -16.19
CA ILE A 50 -5.94 16.70 -14.75
C ILE A 50 -6.78 15.71 -13.94
N GLN A 51 -8.05 15.52 -14.31
CA GLN A 51 -8.95 14.58 -13.67
C GLN A 51 -8.53 13.14 -13.98
N GLN A 52 -8.11 12.87 -15.22
CA GLN A 52 -7.56 11.56 -15.59
C GLN A 52 -6.33 11.24 -14.76
N LEU A 53 -5.40 12.18 -14.67
CA LEU A 53 -4.18 12.03 -13.89
C LEU A 53 -4.46 11.80 -12.40
N GLN A 54 -5.40 12.54 -11.81
CA GLN A 54 -5.79 12.35 -10.40
C GLN A 54 -6.32 10.95 -10.15
N SER A 55 -7.27 10.47 -10.97
CA SER A 55 -7.83 9.13 -10.81
C SER A 55 -6.79 8.02 -11.05
N ALA A 56 -5.88 8.20 -12.01
CA ALA A 56 -4.79 7.26 -12.28
C ALA A 56 -3.77 7.19 -11.13
N ILE A 57 -3.39 8.34 -10.55
CA ILE A 57 -2.48 8.39 -9.39
C ILE A 57 -3.11 7.70 -8.19
N ILE A 58 -4.36 8.03 -7.86
CA ILE A 58 -5.06 7.42 -6.73
C ILE A 58 -5.17 5.90 -6.93
N ALA A 59 -5.56 5.45 -8.12
CA ALA A 59 -5.66 4.03 -8.44
C ALA A 59 -4.32 3.31 -8.31
N SER A 60 -3.25 3.86 -8.92
CA SER A 60 -1.93 3.22 -8.93
C SER A 60 -1.33 3.07 -7.54
N VAL A 61 -1.41 4.13 -6.71
CA VAL A 61 -0.90 4.10 -5.33
C VAL A 61 -1.68 3.07 -4.51
N LEU A 62 -3.02 3.12 -4.54
CA LEU A 62 -3.83 2.23 -3.72
C LEU A 62 -3.72 0.77 -4.15
N LEU A 63 -3.69 0.48 -5.45
CA LEU A 63 -3.51 -0.89 -5.94
C LEU A 63 -2.09 -1.41 -5.67
N GLY A 64 -1.06 -0.56 -5.82
CA GLY A 64 0.32 -0.93 -5.52
C GLY A 64 0.53 -1.27 -4.04
N PHE A 65 0.10 -0.40 -3.12
CA PHE A 65 0.14 -0.69 -1.69
C PHE A 65 -0.78 -1.84 -1.30
N GLY A 66 -1.95 -1.95 -1.93
CA GLY A 66 -2.87 -3.06 -1.75
C GLY A 66 -2.23 -4.41 -2.07
N ALA A 67 -1.46 -4.49 -3.15
CA ALA A 67 -0.71 -5.69 -3.52
C ALA A 67 0.37 -6.05 -2.49
N ILE A 68 1.10 -5.06 -1.96
CA ILE A 68 2.10 -5.27 -0.89
C ILE A 68 1.43 -5.81 0.37
N PHE A 69 0.33 -5.19 0.81
CA PHE A 69 -0.40 -5.65 1.99
C PHE A 69 -1.01 -7.04 1.79
N ALA A 70 -1.53 -7.34 0.60
CA ALA A 70 -2.06 -8.66 0.28
C ALA A 70 -0.96 -9.74 0.31
N SER A 71 0.21 -9.45 -0.23
CA SER A 71 1.39 -10.35 -0.18
C SER A 71 1.80 -10.65 1.26
N ASN A 72 1.86 -9.62 2.10
CA ASN A 72 2.20 -9.76 3.52
C ASN A 72 1.12 -10.47 4.32
N ALA A 73 -0.16 -10.26 3.99
CA ALA A 73 -1.28 -10.98 4.60
C ALA A 73 -1.32 -12.47 4.20
N ALA A 74 -0.91 -12.79 2.95
CA ALA A 74 -0.78 -14.15 2.44
C ALA A 74 0.46 -14.88 2.99
N GLY A 75 1.34 -14.19 3.72
CA GLY A 75 2.53 -14.77 4.32
C GLY A 75 3.70 -14.95 3.35
N VAL A 76 3.68 -14.28 2.19
CA VAL A 76 4.81 -14.26 1.25
C VAL A 76 5.95 -13.39 1.78
N TYR A 77 5.62 -12.32 2.51
CA TYR A 77 6.54 -11.36 3.14
C TYR A 77 7.59 -10.80 2.16
N LEU A 78 7.24 -9.69 1.50
CA LEU A 78 8.15 -8.92 0.65
C LEU A 78 9.04 -7.98 1.47
#